data_AF-A0A7C4FU25-F1
#
_entry.id   AF-A0A7C4FU25-F1
#
_cell.length_a   1.000
_cell.length_b   1.000
_cell.length_c   1.000
_cell.angle_alpha   90.00
_cell.angle_beta   90.00
_cell.angle_gamma   90.00
#
_symmetry.space_group_name_H-M   'P 1'
#
loop_
_entity.id
_entity.type
_entity.pdbx_description
1 polymer ?
#
loop_
_entity_poly.entity_id
_entity_poly.type
_entity_poly.pdbx_seq_one_letter_code
_entity_poly.pdbx_strand_id
1 'polypeptide(L)'
;RNCHVSAAAQIGGVLEPVGALPVIIEDEVLVGGNCGVYEGTVVGKRAVLGTGTILNRSTPIFDLVKGVVHSAADDQPLVVPPEAVVVAGSRQVQKGLGKEWGISLYTPVIVKYRDARTDAKAQLEDLLRG
;
A
#
# COMPACT_ATOMS: atom_id res chain seq x y z
N ARG A 1 2.25 -12.71 12.77
CA ARG A 1 1.43 -13.10 13.96
C ARG A 1 0.49 -11.95 14.31
N ASN A 2 -0.70 -12.24 14.84
CA ASN A 2 -1.72 -11.22 15.21
C ASN A 2 -2.16 -10.30 14.07
N CYS A 3 -2.12 -10.79 12.83
CA CYS A 3 -2.60 -10.03 11.68
C CYS A 3 -4.14 -10.10 11.66
N HIS A 4 -4.79 -8.99 11.31
CA HIS A 4 -6.22 -8.98 11.02
C HIS A 4 -6.40 -8.93 9.50
N VAL A 5 -6.89 -10.01 8.92
CA VAL A 5 -7.21 -10.08 7.49
C VAL A 5 -8.73 -10.00 7.36
N SER A 6 -9.24 -8.80 7.02
CA SER A 6 -10.67 -8.53 6.95
C SER A 6 -11.36 -9.28 5.80
N ALA A 7 -12.69 -9.25 5.80
CA ALA A 7 -13.52 -9.91 4.80
C ALA A 7 -13.09 -9.58 3.36
N ALA A 8 -13.00 -10.63 2.54
CA ALA A 8 -12.65 -10.56 1.12
C ALA A 8 -11.28 -9.91 0.81
N ALA A 9 -10.40 -9.78 1.80
CA ALA A 9 -9.00 -9.49 1.53
C ALA A 9 -8.32 -10.68 0.83
N GLN A 10 -7.50 -10.38 -0.17
CA GLN A 10 -6.85 -11.36 -1.02
C GLN A 10 -5.34 -11.30 -0.82
N ILE A 11 -4.74 -12.46 -0.53
CA ILE A 11 -3.29 -12.63 -0.44
C ILE A 11 -2.87 -13.51 -1.61
N GLY A 12 -2.14 -12.92 -2.55
CA GLY A 12 -1.70 -13.59 -3.77
C GLY A 12 -0.70 -14.69 -3.48
N GLY A 13 -0.99 -15.90 -3.98
CA GLY A 13 -0.02 -16.98 -4.02
C GLY A 13 1.09 -16.67 -5.02
N VAL A 14 2.30 -17.14 -4.73
CA VAL A 14 3.46 -17.07 -5.63
C VAL A 14 4.02 -18.47 -5.73
N LEU A 15 4.02 -19.03 -6.94
CA LEU A 15 4.48 -20.40 -7.20
C LEU A 15 5.76 -20.43 -8.04
N GLU A 16 5.88 -19.51 -9.01
CA GLU A 16 7.02 -19.40 -9.90
C GLU A 16 7.48 -17.95 -10.02
N PRO A 17 8.79 -17.72 -10.23
CA PRO A 17 9.87 -18.72 -10.19
C PRO A 17 10.15 -19.27 -8.77
N VAL A 18 10.89 -20.38 -8.67
CA VAL A 18 11.23 -21.05 -7.39
C VAL A 18 11.92 -20.13 -6.38
N GLY A 19 12.62 -19.09 -6.85
CA GLY A 19 13.26 -18.07 -6.01
C GLY A 19 12.41 -16.83 -5.74
N ALA A 20 11.15 -16.79 -6.20
CA ALA A 20 10.29 -15.65 -5.97
C ALA A 20 9.88 -15.57 -4.50
N LEU A 21 9.93 -14.35 -3.95
CA LEU A 21 9.40 -14.11 -2.63
C LEU A 21 7.87 -14.29 -2.65
N PRO A 22 7.31 -15.06 -1.69
CA PRO A 22 5.86 -15.07 -1.50
C PRO A 22 5.39 -13.69 -1.02
N VAL A 23 4.08 -13.46 -1.06
CA VAL A 23 3.53 -12.31 -0.33
C VAL A 23 3.77 -12.51 1.17
N ILE A 24 4.36 -11.49 1.80
CA ILE A 24 4.70 -11.53 3.23
C ILE A 24 3.86 -10.49 3.95
N ILE A 25 3.10 -10.93 4.95
CA ILE A 25 2.36 -10.08 5.88
C ILE A 25 3.02 -10.20 7.25
N GLU A 26 3.72 -9.15 7.68
CA GLU A 26 4.43 -9.15 8.95
C GLU A 26 3.49 -9.03 10.15
N ASP A 27 4.07 -9.07 11.36
CA ASP A 27 3.33 -9.08 12.62
C ASP A 27 2.39 -7.87 12.76
N GLU A 28 1.22 -8.11 13.35
CA GLU A 28 0.25 -7.08 13.75
C GLU A 28 -0.26 -6.18 12.61
N VAL A 29 -0.13 -6.63 11.36
CA VAL A 29 -0.69 -5.93 10.20
C VAL A 29 -2.21 -6.01 10.19
N LEU A 30 -2.86 -4.90 9.89
CA LEU A 30 -4.30 -4.84 9.64
C LEU A 30 -4.54 -4.70 8.14
N VAL A 31 -5.12 -5.71 7.51
CA VAL A 31 -5.52 -5.71 6.10
C VAL A 31 -7.03 -5.47 6.04
N GLY A 32 -7.43 -4.28 5.58
CA GLY A 32 -8.84 -3.90 5.43
C GLY A 32 -9.60 -4.75 4.44
N GLY A 33 -10.94 -4.63 4.45
CA GLY A 33 -11.79 -5.44 3.57
C GLY A 33 -11.52 -5.18 2.09
N ASN A 34 -11.75 -6.18 1.24
CA ASN A 34 -11.55 -6.06 -0.22
C ASN A 34 -10.14 -5.60 -0.64
N CYS A 35 -9.14 -5.69 0.23
CA CYS A 35 -7.75 -5.42 -0.16
C CYS A 35 -7.19 -6.56 -1.01
N GLY A 36 -6.14 -6.26 -1.77
CA GLY A 36 -5.39 -7.27 -2.52
C GLY A 36 -3.90 -7.02 -2.37
N VAL A 37 -3.14 -8.04 -1.98
CA VAL A 37 -1.67 -7.98 -1.86
C VAL A 37 -1.09 -9.08 -2.72
N TYR A 38 -0.30 -8.71 -3.73
CA TYR A 38 0.13 -9.63 -4.79
C TYR A 38 1.64 -9.55 -5.06
N GLU A 39 2.12 -10.48 -5.89
CA GLU A 39 3.44 -10.41 -6.56
C GLU A 39 4.64 -10.25 -5.62
N GLY A 40 4.63 -10.98 -4.50
CA GLY A 40 5.74 -10.99 -3.56
C GLY A 40 5.86 -9.73 -2.71
N THR A 41 4.84 -8.86 -2.70
CA THR A 41 4.80 -7.66 -1.87
C THR A 41 4.99 -8.02 -0.39
N VAL A 42 5.79 -7.23 0.31
CA VAL A 42 6.03 -7.34 1.75
C VAL A 42 5.30 -6.21 2.47
N VAL A 43 4.43 -6.54 3.41
CA VAL A 43 3.71 -5.58 4.24
C VAL A 43 4.33 -5.53 5.62
N GLY A 44 5.04 -4.42 5.90
CA GLY A 44 5.83 -4.25 7.11
C GLY A 44 5.02 -4.28 8.41
N LYS A 45 5.68 -4.66 9.50
CA LYS A 45 5.09 -4.85 10.83
C LYS A 45 4.19 -3.68 11.23
N ARG A 46 3.01 -4.00 11.81
CA ARG A 46 2.01 -3.03 12.31
C ARG A 46 1.41 -2.10 11.25
N ALA A 47 1.73 -2.26 9.96
CA ALA A 47 1.11 -1.48 8.90
C ALA A 47 -0.41 -1.71 8.82
N VAL A 48 -1.11 -0.74 8.25
CA VAL A 48 -2.56 -0.76 8.06
C VAL A 48 -2.86 -0.51 6.59
N LEU A 49 -3.57 -1.42 5.96
CA LEU A 49 -4.11 -1.26 4.63
C LEU A 49 -5.59 -0.88 4.76
N GLY A 50 -5.96 0.31 4.34
CA GLY A 50 -7.36 0.75 4.26
C GLY A 50 -8.12 -0.10 3.24
N THR A 51 -9.43 -0.26 3.45
CA THR A 51 -10.32 -1.04 2.57
C THR A 51 -10.10 -0.72 1.09
N GLY A 52 -10.03 -1.77 0.25
CA GLY A 52 -9.84 -1.62 -1.19
C GLY A 52 -8.42 -1.24 -1.62
N THR A 53 -7.42 -1.29 -0.72
CA THR A 53 -6.02 -1.08 -1.09
C THR A 53 -5.50 -2.29 -1.87
N ILE A 54 -4.98 -2.04 -3.06
CA ILE A 54 -4.39 -3.00 -3.98
C ILE A 54 -2.89 -2.73 -4.05
N LEU A 55 -2.09 -3.73 -3.72
CA LEU A 55 -0.63 -3.70 -3.76
C LEU A 55 -0.14 -4.78 -4.72
N ASN A 56 0.68 -4.37 -5.68
CA ASN A 56 1.34 -5.24 -6.64
C ASN A 56 2.67 -4.61 -7.06
N ARG A 57 3.53 -5.36 -7.74
CA ARG A 57 4.89 -4.94 -8.08
C ARG A 57 4.93 -3.77 -9.08
N SER A 58 3.89 -3.64 -9.91
CA SER A 58 3.81 -2.63 -10.97
C SER A 58 3.31 -1.26 -10.47
N THR A 59 2.70 -1.19 -9.29
CA THR A 59 2.09 0.03 -8.78
C THR A 59 2.89 0.60 -7.59
N PRO A 60 3.56 1.74 -7.75
CA PRO A 60 4.33 2.34 -6.67
C PRO A 60 3.44 2.89 -5.54
N ILE A 61 3.97 2.91 -4.32
CA ILE A 61 3.33 3.52 -3.15
C ILE A 61 3.87 4.93 -2.98
N PHE A 62 2.98 5.92 -2.94
CA PHE A 62 3.35 7.32 -2.68
C PHE A 62 3.30 7.60 -1.18
N ASP A 63 4.41 8.02 -0.60
CA ASP A 63 4.49 8.43 0.79
C ASP A 63 4.40 9.94 0.92
N LEU A 64 3.19 10.42 1.26
CA LEU A 64 2.94 11.85 1.45
C LEU A 64 3.59 12.40 2.73
N VAL A 65 3.88 11.53 3.69
CA VAL A 65 4.44 11.92 4.99
C VAL A 65 5.94 12.17 4.84
N LYS A 66 6.63 11.28 4.13
CA LYS A 66 8.08 11.33 3.94
C LYS A 66 8.48 11.99 2.62
N GLY A 67 7.54 12.23 1.71
CA GLY A 67 7.82 12.82 0.40
C GLY A 67 8.61 11.89 -0.53
N VAL A 68 8.44 10.57 -0.38
CA VAL A 68 9.17 9.55 -1.17
C VAL A 68 8.21 8.62 -1.89
N VAL A 69 8.72 7.86 -2.86
CA VAL A 69 7.95 6.84 -3.58
C VAL A 69 8.62 5.50 -3.37
N HIS A 70 7.85 4.52 -2.90
CA HIS A 70 8.29 3.14 -2.77
C HIS A 70 7.87 2.36 -4.02
N SER A 71 8.83 1.78 -4.71
CA SER A 71 8.60 0.93 -5.87
C SER A 71 9.40 -0.36 -5.72
N ALA A 72 8.92 -1.45 -6.28
CA ALA A 72 9.73 -2.63 -6.42
C ALA A 72 10.91 -2.39 -7.38
N ALA A 73 11.99 -3.13 -7.21
CA ALA A 73 13.14 -3.18 -8.12
C ALA A 73 13.37 -4.64 -8.57
N ASP A 74 14.16 -4.89 -9.61
CA ASP A 74 14.36 -6.23 -10.21
C ASP A 74 14.63 -7.33 -9.19
N ASP A 75 15.42 -7.03 -8.16
CA ASP A 75 15.83 -7.93 -7.09
C ASP A 75 15.09 -7.69 -5.75
N GLN A 76 14.23 -6.68 -5.66
CA GLN A 76 13.58 -6.26 -4.41
C GLN A 76 12.05 -6.20 -4.55
N PRO A 77 11.30 -6.80 -3.62
CA PRO A 77 9.85 -6.73 -3.65
C PRO A 77 9.36 -5.30 -3.41
N LEU A 78 8.08 -5.03 -3.71
CA LEU A 78 7.44 -3.84 -3.17
C LEU A 78 7.35 -4.01 -1.65
N VAL A 79 7.87 -3.05 -0.89
CA VAL A 79 7.82 -3.08 0.57
C VAL A 79 6.97 -1.92 1.07
N VAL A 80 5.89 -2.24 1.78
CA VAL A 80 5.19 -1.26 2.62
C VAL A 80 6.01 -1.09 3.91
N PRO A 81 6.46 0.14 4.23
CA PRO A 81 7.22 0.39 5.44
C PRO A 81 6.45 -0.03 6.71
N PRO A 82 7.14 -0.44 7.79
CA PRO A 82 6.50 -0.70 9.08
C PRO A 82 5.68 0.49 9.56
N GLU A 83 4.59 0.20 10.27
CA GLU A 83 3.67 1.18 10.86
C GLU A 83 2.96 2.11 9.86
N ALA A 84 3.19 1.97 8.55
CA ALA A 84 2.56 2.80 7.54
C ALA A 84 1.04 2.54 7.47
N VAL A 85 0.27 3.62 7.29
CA VAL A 85 -1.16 3.56 6.98
C VAL A 85 -1.33 3.89 5.51
N VAL A 86 -1.65 2.86 4.73
CA VAL A 86 -1.81 2.90 3.28
C VAL A 86 -3.30 2.94 2.95
N VAL A 87 -3.70 3.81 2.03
CA VAL A 87 -5.07 3.86 1.50
C VAL A 87 -5.06 3.80 -0.03
N ALA A 88 -6.20 3.41 -0.60
CA ALA A 88 -6.44 3.55 -2.03
C ALA A 88 -6.46 5.03 -2.42
N GLY A 89 -5.63 5.41 -3.39
CA GLY A 89 -5.58 6.75 -3.92
C GLY A 89 -5.44 6.75 -5.43
N SER A 90 -5.13 7.92 -5.98
CA SER A 90 -4.85 8.07 -7.40
C SER A 90 -3.74 9.09 -7.63
N ARG A 91 -3.07 8.94 -8.77
CA ARG A 91 -2.03 9.86 -9.23
C ARG A 91 -2.36 10.34 -10.63
N GLN A 92 -2.32 11.65 -10.82
CA GLN A 92 -2.48 12.28 -12.12
C GLN A 92 -1.35 11.87 -13.08
N VAL A 93 -1.73 11.52 -14.30
CA VAL A 93 -0.78 11.30 -15.39
C VAL A 93 -0.17 12.64 -15.80
N GLN A 94 1.17 12.70 -15.83
CA GLN A 94 1.89 13.96 -16.02
C GLN A 94 2.27 14.26 -17.47
N LYS A 95 2.14 13.30 -18.39
CA LYS A 95 2.56 13.43 -19.79
C LYS A 95 1.63 12.65 -20.75
N GLY A 96 1.57 13.09 -22.00
CA GLY A 96 0.80 12.46 -23.07
C GLY A 96 -0.71 12.59 -22.88
N LEU A 97 -1.47 11.76 -23.62
CA LEU A 97 -2.93 11.79 -23.65
C LEU A 97 -3.57 11.69 -22.27
N GLY A 98 -2.97 10.94 -21.34
CA GLY A 98 -3.50 10.84 -19.98
C GLY A 98 -3.52 12.19 -19.25
N LYS A 99 -2.55 13.07 -19.49
CA LYS A 99 -2.59 14.45 -18.97
C LYS A 99 -3.66 15.28 -19.67
N GLU A 100 -3.71 15.21 -21.01
CA GLU A 100 -4.66 15.98 -21.82
C GLU A 100 -6.11 15.64 -21.51
N TRP A 101 -6.39 14.38 -21.19
CA TRP A 101 -7.71 13.87 -20.85
C TRP A 101 -8.04 13.96 -19.35
N GLY A 102 -7.12 14.47 -18.52
CA GLY A 102 -7.33 14.56 -17.07
C GLY A 102 -7.41 13.21 -16.35
N ILE A 103 -6.76 12.18 -16.88
CA ILE A 103 -6.78 10.83 -16.34
C ILE A 103 -5.85 10.72 -15.13
N SER A 104 -6.36 10.06 -14.08
CA SER A 104 -5.58 9.61 -12.94
C SER A 104 -5.54 8.10 -12.91
N LEU A 105 -4.38 7.54 -12.54
CA LEU A 105 -4.19 6.12 -12.36
C LEU A 105 -4.27 5.77 -10.88
N TYR A 106 -4.76 4.57 -10.58
CA TYR A 106 -4.76 4.04 -9.23
C TYR A 106 -3.33 4.02 -8.67
N THR A 107 -3.17 4.41 -7.40
CA THR A 107 -1.92 4.24 -6.67
C THR A 107 -2.22 4.10 -5.17
N PRO A 108 -1.58 3.17 -4.47
CA PRO A 108 -1.60 3.15 -3.01
C PRO A 108 -0.85 4.37 -2.46
N VAL A 109 -1.36 4.94 -1.37
CA VAL A 109 -0.81 6.16 -0.77
C VAL A 109 -0.63 5.96 0.73
N ILE A 110 0.59 6.19 1.23
CA ILE A 110 0.84 6.30 2.67
C ILE A 110 0.45 7.71 3.09
N VAL A 111 -0.58 7.78 3.94
CA VAL A 111 -1.12 9.04 4.47
C VAL A 111 -0.59 9.35 5.86
N LYS A 112 -0.11 8.33 6.58
CA LYS A 112 0.52 8.51 7.89
C LYS A 112 1.31 7.29 8.32
N TYR A 113 2.03 7.44 9.43
CA TYR A 113 2.61 6.33 10.18
C TYR A 113 1.93 6.25 11.55
N ARG A 114 1.72 5.03 12.05
CA ARG A 114 1.23 4.83 13.42
C ARG A 114 2.32 5.30 14.36
N ASP A 115 2.01 6.29 15.19
CA ASP A 115 2.73 6.49 16.42
C ASP A 115 2.15 5.57 17.51
N ALA A 116 2.79 5.53 18.67
CA ALA A 116 2.30 4.75 19.79
C ALA A 116 0.98 5.28 20.40
N ARG A 117 0.35 6.35 19.85
CA ARG A 117 -0.71 7.08 20.55
C ARG A 117 -1.86 7.72 19.74
N THR A 118 -1.92 7.64 18.41
CA THR A 118 -2.82 8.50 17.63
C THR A 118 -3.87 7.76 16.80
N ASP A 119 -5.10 8.24 16.94
CA ASP A 119 -6.30 7.79 16.25
C ASP A 119 -6.17 7.93 14.72
N ALA A 120 -6.42 6.83 14.01
CA ALA A 120 -6.33 6.69 12.56
C ALA A 120 -7.03 7.84 11.81
N LYS A 121 -8.19 8.24 12.32
CA LYS A 121 -9.18 9.07 11.64
C LYS A 121 -8.85 10.56 11.61
N ALA A 122 -8.23 11.10 12.67
CA ALA A 122 -7.99 12.54 12.80
C ALA A 122 -6.95 13.08 11.80
N GLN A 123 -5.85 12.35 11.60
CA GLN A 123 -4.76 12.78 10.70
C GLN A 123 -5.11 12.69 9.21
N LEU A 124 -5.98 11.77 8.80
CA LEU A 124 -6.46 11.70 7.41
C LEU A 124 -7.34 12.91 7.07
N GLU A 125 -8.22 13.31 8.00
CA GLU A 125 -9.06 14.50 7.84
C GLU A 125 -8.22 15.78 7.71
N ASP A 126 -7.14 15.91 8.50
CA ASP A 126 -6.25 17.07 8.41
C ASP A 126 -5.53 17.16 7.05
N LEU A 127 -5.14 16.03 6.45
CA LEU A 127 -4.53 16.00 5.12
C LEU A 127 -5.51 16.32 3.99
N LEU A 128 -6.80 16.00 4.14
CA LEU A 128 -7.85 16.25 3.14
C LEU A 128 -8.41 17.69 3.19
N ARG A 129 -8.14 18.43 4.28
CA ARG A 129 -8.60 19.81 4.47
C ARG A 129 -7.59 20.88 4.01
N GLY A 130 -6.40 20.46 3.57
CA GLY A 130 -5.34 21.32 3.03
C GLY A 130 -5.58 21.74 1.58
#